data_AF-A0A3N5HGD2-F1
#
_entry.id   AF-A0A3N5HGD2-F1
#
_cell.length_a   1.000
_cell.length_b   1.000
_cell.length_c   1.000
_cell.angle_alpha   90.00
_cell.angle_beta   90.00
_cell.angle_gamma   90.00
#
_symmetry.space_group_name_H-M   'P 1'
#
loop_
_entity.id
_entity.type
_entity.pdbx_description
1 polymer ?
#
loop_
_entity_poly.entity_id
_entity_poly.type
_entity_poly.pdbx_seq_one_letter_code
_entity_poly.pdbx_strand_id
1 'polypeptide(L)' 'GPIQINAKFEQGGQVYRQRRSLFFKKMQIVRGCDAKRNVLVYLAYTDKLIEGSPNNSTSTVPIMPWGDLPAPKCSDFVTQ' A
#
# COMPACT_ATOMS: atom_id res chain seq x y z
N GLY A 1 3.25 18.73 2.55
CA GLY A 1 4.65 18.72 2.08
C GLY A 1 4.76 17.81 0.87
N PRO A 2 5.81 17.93 0.05
CA PRO A 2 6.00 17.09 -1.12
C PRO A 2 6.11 15.60 -0.73
N ILE A 3 5.58 14.73 -1.58
CA ILE A 3 5.68 13.28 -1.39
C ILE A 3 7.11 12.84 -1.73
N GLN A 4 7.75 12.13 -0.80
CA GLN A 4 9.07 11.52 -1.00
C GLN A 4 8.97 10.00 -0.90
N ILE A 5 9.44 9.30 -1.94
CA ILE A 5 9.50 7.84 -1.96
C ILE A 5 10.95 7.43 -1.69
N ASN A 6 11.20 6.92 -0.48
CA ASN A 6 12.57 6.72 0.02
C ASN A 6 13.20 5.39 -0.41
N ALA A 7 12.41 4.44 -0.90
CA ALA A 7 12.90 3.12 -1.29
C ALA A 7 12.04 2.52 -2.40
N LYS A 8 12.67 1.66 -3.22
CA LYS A 8 11.94 0.82 -4.17
C LYS A 8 11.12 -0.23 -3.43
N PHE A 9 10.03 -0.68 -4.02
CA PHE A 9 9.14 -1.69 -3.45
C PHE A 9 8.54 -2.57 -4.53
N GLU A 10 8.25 -3.82 -4.18
CA GLU A 10 7.55 -4.74 -5.07
C GLU A 10 6.10 -4.35 -5.26
N GLN A 11 5.53 -4.67 -6.41
CA GLN A 11 4.10 -4.48 -6.64
C GLN A 11 3.29 -5.39 -5.70
N GLY A 12 2.52 -4.79 -4.78
CA GLY A 12 1.84 -5.54 -3.73
C GLY A 12 2.75 -5.93 -2.58
N GLY A 13 3.92 -5.29 -2.46
CA GLY A 13 4.87 -5.52 -1.38
C GLY A 13 4.25 -5.29 0.00
N GLN A 14 4.58 -6.16 0.95
CA GLN A 14 4.07 -6.10 2.31
C GLN A 14 4.72 -4.92 3.06
N VAL A 15 3.90 -3.93 3.43
CA VAL A 15 4.33 -2.74 4.18
C VAL A 15 4.26 -2.99 5.68
N TYR A 16 3.31 -3.80 6.14
CA TYR A 16 3.12 -4.06 7.56
C TYR A 16 2.47 -5.41 7.81
N ARG A 17 2.92 -6.10 8.86
CA ARG A 17 2.34 -7.36 9.33
C ARG A 17 2.23 -7.36 10.85
N GLN A 18 1.03 -7.54 11.38
CA GLN A 18 0.80 -7.65 12.82
C GLN A 18 -0.08 -8.86 13.17
N ARG A 19 0.33 -9.60 14.19
CA ARG A 19 -0.46 -10.69 14.79
C ARG A 19 -1.33 -10.10 15.90
N ARG A 20 -2.65 -10.19 15.76
CA ARG A 20 -3.61 -9.59 16.73
C ARG A 20 -4.29 -10.61 17.66
N SER A 21 -3.82 -11.86 17.70
CA SER A 21 -4.38 -12.90 18.58
C SER A 21 -3.48 -14.15 18.64
N LEU A 22 -3.60 -14.92 19.73
CA LEU A 22 -3.06 -16.28 19.85
C LEU A 22 -3.67 -17.23 18.79
N PHE A 23 -4.94 -17.01 18.42
CA PHE A 23 -5.77 -17.84 17.51
C PHE A 23 -5.99 -17.24 16.10
N PHE A 24 -4.95 -16.65 15.49
CA PHE A 24 -4.91 -16.32 14.04
C PHE A 24 -5.87 -15.24 13.52
N LYS A 25 -5.62 -13.99 13.89
CA LYS A 25 -5.89 -12.84 13.01
C LYS A 25 -4.55 -12.22 12.62
N LYS A 26 -4.16 -12.40 11.36
CA LYS A 26 -2.97 -11.77 10.77
C LYS A 26 -3.45 -10.59 9.94
N MET A 27 -3.06 -9.38 10.31
CA MET A 27 -3.29 -8.20 9.50
C MET A 27 -2.10 -8.02 8.57
N GLN A 28 -2.38 -7.85 7.28
CA GLN A 28 -1.39 -7.53 6.26
C GLN A 28 -1.78 -6.24 5.58
N ILE A 29 -0.81 -5.36 5.39
CA ILE A 29 -0.96 -4.15 4.58
C ILE A 29 -0.01 -4.30 3.41
N VAL A 30 -0.55 -4.29 2.20
CA VAL A 30 0.22 -4.30 0.97
C VAL A 30 0.12 -2.94 0.28
N ARG A 31 1.20 -2.55 -0.40
CA ARG A 31 1.25 -1.32 -1.19
C ARG A 31 1.56 -1.64 -2.64
N GLY A 32 0.83 -1.00 -3.54
CA GLY A 32 1.09 -1.00 -4.96
C GLY A 32 1.08 0.39 -5.57
N CYS A 33 1.49 0.47 -6.82
CA CYS A 33 1.42 1.66 -7.65
C CYS A 33 0.47 1.39 -8.84
N ASP A 34 -0.49 2.28 -9.04
CA ASP A 34 -1.20 2.44 -10.30
C ASP A 34 -0.40 3.41 -11.17
N ALA A 35 0.46 2.86 -12.04
CA ALA A 35 1.34 3.64 -12.90
C ALA A 35 0.57 4.52 -13.90
N LYS A 36 -0.65 4.13 -14.29
CA LYS A 36 -1.47 4.90 -15.23
C LYS A 36 -1.98 6.20 -14.58
N ARG A 37 -2.31 6.15 -13.29
CA ARG A 37 -2.88 7.28 -12.55
C ARG A 37 -1.88 7.98 -11.62
N ASN A 38 -0.67 7.46 -11.51
CA ASN A 38 0.35 7.89 -10.53
C ASN A 38 -0.17 7.90 -9.09
N VAL A 39 -0.80 6.79 -8.67
CA VAL A 39 -1.45 6.65 -7.36
C VAL A 39 -0.82 5.50 -6.59
N LEU A 40 -0.52 5.72 -5.31
CA LEU A 40 -0.18 4.65 -4.38
C LEU A 40 -1.46 4.04 -3.82
N VAL A 41 -1.61 2.73 -3.96
CA VAL A 41 -2.75 1.98 -3.45
C VAL A 41 -2.30 1.15 -2.26
N TYR A 42 -2.96 1.34 -1.12
CA TYR A 42 -2.76 0.56 0.09
C TYR A 42 -3.97 -0.32 0.32
N LEU A 43 -3.74 -1.62 0.44
CA LEU A 43 -4.77 -2.59 0.78
C LEU A 43 -4.41 -3.22 2.12
N ALA A 44 -5.25 -2.98 3.13
CA ALA A 44 -5.18 -3.65 4.41
C ALA A 44 -6.21 -4.79 4.42
N TYR A 45 -5.76 -6.02 4.63
CA TYR A 45 -6.63 -7.20 4.74
C TYR A 45 -6.24 -8.05 5.95
N THR A 46 -7.18 -8.88 6.40
CA THR A 46 -6.96 -9.80 7.53
C THR A 46 -7.28 -11.23 7.12
N ASP A 47 -6.34 -12.12 7.35
CA ASP A 47 -6.50 -13.56 7.11
C ASP A 47 -7.39 -14.13 8.24
N LYS A 48 -8.48 -14.84 7.92
CA LYS A 48 -9.35 -15.53 8.89
C LYS A 48 -9.22 -17.04 8.77
N LEU A 49 -9.31 -17.73 9.91
CA LEU A 49 -9.42 -19.19 10.03
C LEU A 49 -10.87 -19.67 10.29
N ILE A 50 -11.79 -18.81 10.74
CA ILE A 50 -13.17 -19.21 11.11
C ILE A 50 -14.21 -18.11 10.75
N GLU A 51 -15.19 -18.51 9.94
CA GLU A 51 -16.52 -17.95 9.62
C GLU A 51 -16.80 -16.45 9.88
N GLY A 52 -16.41 -15.57 8.97
CA GLY A 52 -17.09 -14.28 8.77
C GLY A 52 -16.39 -13.42 7.73
N SER A 53 -17.02 -12.32 7.27
CA SER A 53 -16.50 -11.56 6.13
C SER A 53 -15.08 -11.03 6.38
N PRO A 54 -14.20 -11.08 5.36
CA PRO A 54 -12.89 -10.46 5.42
C PRO A 54 -13.07 -8.95 5.58
N ASN A 55 -12.38 -8.35 6.56
CA ASN A 55 -12.30 -6.90 6.67
C ASN A 55 -11.16 -6.44 5.77
N ASN A 56 -11.53 -5.91 4.61
CA ASN A 56 -10.60 -5.27 3.69
C ASN A 56 -10.84 -3.76 3.72
N SER A 57 -9.78 -2.98 3.84
CA SER A 57 -9.81 -1.53 3.72
C SER A 57 -8.82 -1.10 2.66
N THR A 58 -9.29 -0.31 1.69
CA THR A 58 -8.47 0.21 0.60
C THR A 58 -8.30 1.71 0.77
N SER A 59 -7.08 2.21 0.65
CA SER A 59 -6.76 3.63 0.69
C SER A 59 -5.89 3.99 -0.50
N THR A 60 -6.17 5.12 -1.13
CA THR A 60 -5.47 5.60 -2.32
C THR A 60 -4.85 6.95 -2.06
N VAL A 61 -3.58 7.11 -2.38
CA VAL A 61 -2.84 8.36 -2.23
C VAL A 61 -2.36 8.81 -3.62
N PRO A 62 -3.03 9.81 -4.23
CA PRO A 62 -2.59 10.35 -5.51
C PRO A 62 -1.29 11.13 -5.33
N ILE A 63 -0.30 10.87 -6.20
CA ILE A 63 0.95 11.63 -6.19
C ILE A 63 0.81 12.80 -7.16
N MET A 64 0.71 14.00 -6.58
CA MET A 64 0.51 15.26 -7.30
C MET A 64 1.71 16.20 -7.07
N PRO A 65 1.95 17.17 -7.98
CA PRO A 65 2.96 18.20 -7.79
C PRO A 65 2.71 18.99 -6.51
N TRP A 66 3.80 19.46 -5.89
CA TRP A 66 3.72 20.30 -4.69
C TRP A 66 4.29 21.69 -5.01
N GLY A 67 3.41 22.63 -5.34
CA GLY A 67 3.82 23.91 -5.91
C GLY A 67 4.55 23.69 -7.25
N ASP A 68 5.73 24.26 -7.38
CA ASP A 68 6.58 24.12 -8.59
C ASP A 68 7.38 22.81 -8.65
N LEU A 69 7.32 21.98 -7.59
CA LEU A 69 8.04 20.71 -7.57
C LEU A 69 7.29 19.64 -8.38
N PRO A 70 7.95 18.96 -9.33
CA PRO A 70 7.32 17.91 -10.11
C PRO A 70 6.93 16.72 -9.22
N ALA A 71 5.82 16.07 -9.58
CA ALA A 71 5.38 14.85 -8.92
C ALA A 71 6.34 13.68 -9.24
N PRO A 72 6.86 12.95 -8.24
CA PRO A 72 7.56 11.70 -8.52
C PRO A 72 6.59 10.69 -9.12
N LYS A 73 7.06 9.87 -10.07
CA LYS A 73 6.25 8.78 -10.64
C LYS A 73 6.42 7.54 -9.78
N CYS A 74 5.33 6.96 -9.28
CA CYS A 74 5.43 5.74 -8.48
C CYS A 74 6.00 4.56 -9.27
N SER A 75 5.85 4.54 -10.59
CA SER A 75 6.42 3.52 -11.48
C SER A 75 7.93 3.39 -11.33
N ASP A 76 8.63 4.48 -11.06
CA ASP A 76 10.08 4.52 -11.01
C ASP A 76 10.63 3.81 -9.76
N PHE A 77 9.73 3.56 -8.79
CA PHE A 77 10.02 2.93 -7.51
C PHE A 77 9.43 1.53 -7.38
N VAL A 78 8.71 1.02 -8.39
CA VAL A 78 8.24 -0.37 -8.40
C VAL A 78 9.33 -1.28 -8.94
N THR A 79 9.72 -2.30 -8.18
CA THR A 79 10.51 -3.42 -8.71
C THR A 79 9.55 -4.41 -9.38
N GLN A 80 9.90 -4.82 -10.61
CA GLN A 80 9.23 -5.92 -11.33
C GLN A 80 9.37 -7.23 -10.57
#